data_AF-A0A949FPL2-F1
#
_entry.id   AF-A0A949FPL2-F1
#
_cell.length_a   1.000
_cell.length_b   1.000
_cell.length_c   1.000
_cell.angle_alpha   90.00
_cell.angle_beta   90.00
_cell.angle_gamma   90.00
#
_symmetry.space_group_name_H-M   'P 1'
#
loop_
_entity.id
_entity.type
_entity.pdbx_description
1 polymer ?
#
loop_
_entity_poly.entity_id
_entity_poly.type
_entity_poly.pdbx_seq_one_letter_code
_entity_poly.pdbx_strand_id
1 'polypeptide(L)'
;MPLVRSLLLILLLIAYFSSPAFSRRNSIDQGFTPPKIAKEDRVKADNTIVQSSTEGAMSPSREPADDLADDPVLIDALTLIRDKGIELGKTEMQAYWKLLERVRSRSWSQLRSNARHANLHEFFQRPAEHRGEIVLQSMVIRRINRYSQSSKGGEESKELYEVWGTAEQTRGWFYVAIVPELPHSVNGDQELLGKRAELVGYFFKLQGFFSGVATSKENPSVAPMVIGRLELTAETSAISSTPSDWVWVIISIGGCSALALIYFHFLFRASNDGKPRKPRIRVEQDLAIWLDSQQKSQSDSP
;
A
#
# COMPACT_ATOMS: atom_id res chain seq x y z
N MET A 1 30.24 -16.53 25.63
CA MET A 1 29.97 -17.83 24.96
C MET A 1 28.50 -18.01 24.53
N PRO A 2 27.87 -17.09 23.76
CA PRO A 2 26.51 -17.29 23.22
C PRO A 2 26.48 -18.13 21.93
N LEU A 3 27.59 -18.18 21.17
CA LEU A 3 27.69 -18.88 19.88
C LEU A 3 27.50 -20.41 20.00
N VAL A 4 28.04 -21.03 21.05
CA VAL A 4 27.94 -22.49 21.25
C VAL A 4 26.51 -22.93 21.58
N ARG A 5 25.76 -22.10 22.32
CA ARG A 5 24.35 -22.38 22.66
C ARG A 5 23.43 -22.26 21.45
N SER A 6 23.72 -21.32 20.55
CA SER A 6 22.95 -21.14 19.31
C SER A 6 23.15 -22.31 18.33
N LEU A 7 24.39 -22.81 18.22
CA LEU A 7 24.72 -23.96 17.36
C LEU A 7 24.01 -25.25 17.82
N LEU A 8 23.92 -25.47 19.14
CA LEU A 8 23.27 -26.66 19.70
C LEU A 8 21.74 -26.65 19.46
N LEU A 9 21.10 -25.48 19.54
CA LEU A 9 19.67 -25.31 19.25
C LEU A 9 19.35 -25.55 17.77
N ILE A 10 20.21 -25.10 16.86
CA ILE A 10 20.05 -25.33 15.42
C ILE A 10 20.17 -26.83 15.09
N LEU A 11 21.13 -27.53 15.69
CA LEU A 11 21.29 -28.98 15.49
C LEU A 11 20.09 -29.78 16.03
N LEU A 12 19.53 -29.37 17.18
CA LEU A 12 18.32 -29.99 17.73
C LEU A 12 17.08 -29.75 16.85
N LEU A 13 16.93 -28.56 16.26
CA LEU A 13 15.83 -28.27 15.33
C LEU A 13 15.96 -29.10 14.04
N ILE A 14 17.17 -29.22 13.47
CA ILE A 14 17.42 -30.05 12.29
C ILE A 14 17.09 -31.52 12.57
N ALA A 15 17.48 -32.03 13.75
CA ALA A 15 17.15 -33.40 14.16
C ALA A 15 15.64 -33.63 14.36
N TYR A 16 14.92 -32.63 14.89
CA TYR A 16 13.47 -32.71 15.08
C TYR A 16 12.70 -32.75 13.76
N PHE A 17 13.08 -31.91 12.78
CA PHE A 17 12.43 -31.88 11.46
C PHE A 17 12.84 -33.03 10.53
N SER A 18 13.95 -33.72 10.81
CA SER A 18 14.37 -34.90 10.04
C SER A 18 13.64 -36.19 10.47
N SER A 19 12.76 -36.13 11.47
CA SER A 19 12.01 -37.29 11.93
C SER A 19 10.88 -37.64 10.94
N PRO A 20 10.81 -38.89 10.43
CA PRO A 20 9.84 -39.31 9.41
C PRO A 20 8.36 -39.30 9.88
N ALA A 21 8.10 -38.94 11.14
CA ALA A 21 6.75 -38.87 11.71
C ALA A 21 5.92 -37.64 11.27
N PHE A 22 6.52 -36.62 10.66
CA PHE A 22 5.81 -35.35 10.36
C PHE A 22 5.21 -35.27 8.94
N SER A 23 5.43 -36.28 8.07
CA SER A 23 5.00 -36.24 6.66
C SER A 23 3.69 -36.99 6.37
N ARG A 24 2.64 -36.72 7.16
CA ARG A 24 1.26 -37.13 6.84
C ARG A 24 0.23 -36.18 7.45
N ARG A 25 -0.09 -35.08 6.75
CA ARG A 25 -1.46 -34.53 6.61
C ARG A 25 -1.42 -33.24 5.78
N ASN A 26 -2.37 -33.16 4.84
CA ASN A 26 -2.80 -32.00 4.05
C ASN A 26 -2.43 -32.04 2.56
N SER A 27 -3.02 -33.01 1.86
CA SER A 27 -3.52 -32.78 0.50
C SER A 27 -5.01 -32.45 0.65
N ILE A 28 -5.34 -31.17 0.55
CA ILE A 28 -6.71 -30.70 0.33
C ILE A 28 -6.72 -30.24 -1.14
N ASP A 29 -7.15 -31.14 -2.01
CA ASP A 29 -7.62 -30.78 -3.35
C ASP A 29 -8.95 -30.04 -3.18
N GLN A 30 -8.94 -28.73 -3.42
CA GLN A 30 -10.16 -27.99 -3.73
C GLN A 30 -10.11 -27.55 -5.18
N GLY A 31 -10.83 -28.29 -6.02
CA GLY A 31 -11.17 -27.89 -7.38
C GLY A 31 -12.05 -26.65 -7.34
N PHE A 32 -11.48 -25.52 -7.74
CA PHE A 32 -12.21 -24.28 -7.96
C PHE A 32 -12.68 -24.24 -9.41
N THR A 33 -13.93 -24.63 -9.67
CA THR A 33 -14.63 -24.28 -10.91
C THR A 33 -15.35 -22.95 -10.72
N PRO A 34 -15.10 -21.92 -11.55
CA PRO A 34 -15.83 -20.67 -11.44
C PRO A 34 -17.31 -20.87 -11.81
N PRO A 35 -18.26 -20.26 -11.06
CA PRO A 35 -19.68 -20.34 -11.39
C PRO A 35 -19.97 -19.55 -12.68
N LYS A 36 -20.70 -20.18 -13.60
CA LYS A 36 -21.35 -19.50 -14.72
C LYS A 36 -22.36 -18.49 -14.17
N ILE A 37 -22.04 -17.21 -14.30
CA ILE A 37 -22.98 -16.12 -14.00
C ILE A 37 -24.09 -16.16 -15.05
N ALA A 38 -25.28 -16.55 -14.62
CA ALA A 38 -26.51 -16.43 -15.39
C ALA A 38 -26.84 -14.93 -15.57
N LYS A 39 -27.26 -14.55 -16.78
CA LYS A 39 -27.86 -13.24 -17.04
C LYS A 39 -29.19 -13.19 -16.30
N GLU A 40 -29.23 -12.40 -15.24
CA GLU A 40 -30.45 -12.17 -14.47
C GLU A 40 -31.10 -10.86 -14.91
N ASP A 41 -32.40 -10.96 -15.17
CA ASP A 41 -33.24 -9.93 -15.75
C ASP A 41 -33.42 -8.73 -14.80
N ARG A 42 -33.43 -7.53 -15.40
CA ARG A 42 -33.73 -6.26 -14.74
C ARG A 42 -35.14 -6.29 -14.15
N VAL A 43 -35.24 -6.50 -12.84
CA VAL A 43 -36.41 -6.11 -12.05
C VAL A 43 -36.21 -4.68 -11.55
N LYS A 44 -37.11 -3.78 -11.95
CA LYS A 44 -37.27 -2.43 -11.38
C LYS A 44 -37.66 -2.59 -9.90
N ALA A 45 -36.72 -2.32 -9.00
CA ALA A 45 -37.03 -2.12 -7.59
C ALA A 45 -37.16 -0.61 -7.31
N ASP A 46 -38.35 -0.25 -6.86
CA ASP A 46 -38.73 1.07 -6.37
C ASP A 46 -38.06 1.27 -5.00
N ASN A 47 -37.06 2.15 -4.92
CA ASN A 47 -36.18 2.25 -3.76
C ASN A 47 -36.57 3.46 -2.90
N THR A 48 -37.61 3.27 -2.07
CA THR A 48 -37.88 4.17 -0.95
C THR A 48 -36.87 3.86 0.16
N ILE A 49 -35.72 4.54 0.12
CA ILE A 49 -34.70 4.44 1.15
C ILE A 49 -35.18 5.25 2.37
N VAL A 50 -35.76 4.54 3.34
CA VAL A 50 -35.93 5.07 4.71
C VAL A 50 -34.53 5.10 5.34
N GLN A 51 -33.94 6.30 5.41
CA GLN A 51 -32.74 6.55 6.20
C GLN A 51 -33.10 6.39 7.68
N SER A 52 -32.80 5.24 8.28
CA SER A 52 -32.79 5.10 9.73
C SER A 52 -31.50 5.72 10.25
N SER A 53 -31.60 6.94 10.76
CA SER A 53 -30.56 7.61 11.52
C SER A 53 -30.31 6.83 12.81
N THR A 54 -29.35 5.91 12.80
CA THR A 54 -28.81 5.36 14.04
C THR A 54 -28.03 6.48 14.71
N GLU A 55 -28.60 7.05 15.77
CA GLU A 55 -27.92 7.92 16.73
C GLU A 55 -26.77 7.14 17.37
N GLY A 56 -25.64 7.07 16.66
CA GLY A 56 -24.38 6.62 17.22
C GLY A 56 -23.94 7.61 18.27
N ALA A 57 -23.65 7.11 19.47
CA ALA A 57 -23.12 7.88 20.59
C ALA A 57 -22.07 8.90 20.09
N MET A 58 -22.39 10.18 20.25
CA MET A 58 -21.47 11.29 20.00
C MET A 58 -20.19 11.02 20.79
N SER A 59 -19.16 10.53 20.08
CA SER A 59 -17.79 10.65 20.53
C SER A 59 -17.59 12.12 20.92
N PRO A 60 -16.98 12.43 22.07
CA PRO A 60 -16.89 13.79 22.59
C PRO A 60 -16.43 14.70 21.45
N SER A 61 -17.34 15.58 21.02
CA SER A 61 -17.12 16.53 19.96
C SER A 61 -15.92 17.35 20.41
N ARG A 62 -14.76 17.08 19.80
CA ARG A 62 -13.54 17.80 20.10
C ARG A 62 -13.83 19.24 19.74
N GLU A 63 -13.73 20.15 20.72
CA GLU A 63 -13.97 21.56 20.45
C GLU A 63 -13.09 21.97 19.26
N PRO A 64 -13.68 22.66 18.25
CA PRO A 64 -12.89 23.15 17.13
C PRO A 64 -11.70 23.90 17.69
N ALA A 65 -10.52 23.73 17.08
CA ALA A 65 -9.32 24.45 17.52
C ALA A 65 -9.71 25.90 17.81
N ASP A 66 -9.45 26.40 19.03
CA ASP A 66 -9.94 27.70 19.54
C ASP A 66 -9.87 28.81 18.48
N ASP A 67 -8.82 28.73 17.67
CA ASP A 67 -8.54 29.54 16.49
C ASP A 67 -9.70 29.73 15.49
N LEU A 68 -10.59 28.76 15.29
CA LEU A 68 -11.70 28.84 14.33
C LEU A 68 -12.97 29.47 14.93
N ALA A 69 -13.13 29.41 16.25
CA ALA A 69 -14.37 29.81 16.92
C ALA A 69 -14.72 31.29 16.67
N ASP A 70 -13.71 32.12 16.41
CA ASP A 70 -13.85 33.56 16.20
C ASP A 70 -14.34 33.96 14.79
N ASP A 71 -14.52 33.02 13.85
CA ASP A 71 -14.87 33.31 12.45
C ASP A 71 -16.07 32.47 11.97
N PRO A 72 -17.30 32.91 12.28
CA PRO A 72 -18.51 32.17 11.90
C PRO A 72 -18.65 32.03 10.38
N VAL A 73 -18.14 32.99 9.61
CA VAL A 73 -18.16 32.94 8.14
C VAL A 73 -17.30 31.80 7.61
N LEU A 74 -16.14 31.57 8.22
CA LEU A 74 -15.30 30.41 7.88
C LEU A 74 -15.98 29.10 8.28
N ILE A 75 -16.57 29.02 9.48
CA ILE A 75 -17.27 27.81 9.94
C ILE A 75 -18.38 27.44 8.95
N ASP A 76 -19.23 28.40 8.58
CA ASP A 76 -20.30 28.20 7.59
C ASP A 76 -19.71 27.71 6.25
N ALA A 77 -18.62 28.33 5.78
CA ALA A 77 -17.98 27.94 4.54
C ALA A 77 -17.37 26.52 4.59
N LEU A 78 -16.85 26.06 5.75
CA LEU A 78 -16.32 24.70 5.91
C LEU A 78 -17.42 23.63 5.81
N THR A 79 -18.66 23.95 6.16
CA THR A 79 -19.80 23.03 6.01
C THR A 79 -20.14 22.74 4.55
N LEU A 80 -19.80 23.66 3.63
CA LEU A 80 -20.09 23.55 2.19
C LEU A 80 -19.06 22.69 1.42
N ILE A 81 -17.99 22.25 2.08
CA ILE A 81 -16.94 21.43 1.49
C ILE A 81 -17.45 20.02 1.19
N ARG A 82 -17.13 19.52 0.00
CA ARG A 82 -17.48 18.17 -0.46
C ARG A 82 -16.22 17.34 -0.62
N ASP A 83 -16.21 16.14 -0.07
CA ASP A 83 -15.07 15.23 -0.20
C ASP A 83 -15.09 14.48 -1.54
N LYS A 84 -13.93 13.95 -1.93
CA LYS A 84 -13.70 13.07 -3.10
C LYS A 84 -13.92 13.70 -4.47
N GLY A 85 -14.22 15.00 -4.52
CA GLY A 85 -14.22 15.77 -5.77
C GLY A 85 -12.81 15.88 -6.36
N ILE A 86 -12.69 15.78 -7.68
CA ILE A 86 -11.41 15.93 -8.40
C ILE A 86 -11.00 17.40 -8.51
N GLU A 87 -11.97 18.30 -8.56
CA GLU A 87 -11.76 19.74 -8.64
C GLU A 87 -12.31 20.45 -7.40
N LEU A 88 -11.71 21.59 -7.07
CA LEU A 88 -12.24 22.50 -6.06
C LEU A 88 -13.50 23.18 -6.61
N GLY A 89 -14.63 22.96 -5.94
CA GLY A 89 -15.89 23.57 -6.30
C GLY A 89 -15.90 25.08 -6.01
N LYS A 90 -16.67 25.86 -6.78
CA LYS A 90 -16.83 27.31 -6.56
C LYS A 90 -17.27 27.67 -5.14
N THR A 91 -18.13 26.86 -4.53
CA THR A 91 -18.60 27.04 -3.15
C THR A 91 -17.52 26.78 -2.11
N GLU A 92 -16.54 25.93 -2.43
CA GLU A 92 -15.43 25.58 -1.53
C GLU A 92 -14.34 26.66 -1.53
N MET A 93 -14.28 27.48 -2.59
CA MET A 93 -13.25 28.50 -2.77
C MET A 93 -13.24 29.54 -1.64
N GLN A 94 -14.39 29.84 -1.04
CA GLN A 94 -14.46 30.80 0.07
C GLN A 94 -13.67 30.28 1.28
N ALA A 95 -13.93 29.04 1.72
CA ALA A 95 -13.20 28.41 2.82
C ALA A 95 -11.71 28.24 2.47
N TYR A 96 -11.42 27.83 1.23
CA TYR A 96 -10.06 27.67 0.72
C TYR A 96 -9.23 28.96 0.87
N TRP A 97 -9.74 30.09 0.38
CA TRP A 97 -9.02 31.37 0.45
C TRP A 97 -8.86 31.86 1.88
N LYS A 98 -9.88 31.67 2.73
CA LYS A 98 -9.83 32.06 4.14
C LYS A 98 -8.79 31.26 4.93
N LEU A 99 -8.72 29.94 4.72
CA LEU A 99 -7.68 29.12 5.33
C LEU A 99 -6.29 29.50 4.82
N LEU A 100 -6.14 29.76 3.51
CA LEU A 100 -4.86 30.20 2.95
C LEU A 100 -4.40 31.55 3.52
N GLU A 101 -5.32 32.50 3.68
CA GLU A 101 -5.07 33.79 4.35
C GLU A 101 -4.57 33.58 5.79
N ARG A 102 -5.24 32.70 6.56
CA ARG A 102 -4.83 32.34 7.92
C ARG A 102 -3.46 31.67 8.00
N VAL A 103 -3.12 30.81 7.03
CA VAL A 103 -1.79 30.19 6.95
C VAL A 103 -0.72 31.24 6.68
N ARG A 104 -1.00 32.22 5.81
CA ARG A 104 -0.08 33.31 5.50
C ARG A 104 0.15 34.23 6.70
N SER A 105 -0.88 34.51 7.49
CA SER A 105 -0.77 35.39 8.67
C SER A 105 -0.08 34.76 9.88
N ARG A 106 0.17 33.45 9.86
CA ARG A 106 0.82 32.72 10.96
C ARG A 106 2.22 32.25 10.60
N SER A 107 3.10 32.25 11.60
CA SER A 107 4.42 31.62 11.49
C SER A 107 4.31 30.10 11.56
N TRP A 108 5.35 29.41 11.07
CA TRP A 108 5.47 27.96 11.22
C TRP A 108 5.36 27.51 12.68
N SER A 109 6.05 28.20 13.61
CA SER A 109 6.05 27.86 15.04
C SER A 109 4.67 27.95 15.68
N GLN A 110 3.86 28.96 15.31
CA GLN A 110 2.48 29.13 15.78
C GLN A 110 1.55 28.03 15.26
N LEU A 111 1.67 27.67 13.98
CA LEU A 111 0.91 26.56 13.44
C LEU A 111 1.31 25.25 14.12
N ARG A 112 2.61 25.01 14.32
CA ARG A 112 3.13 23.79 14.92
C ARG A 112 2.74 23.62 16.39
N SER A 113 2.72 24.69 17.18
CA SER A 113 2.31 24.60 18.59
C SER A 113 0.85 24.16 18.76
N ASN A 114 0.00 24.54 17.80
CA ASN A 114 -1.43 24.23 17.82
C ASN A 114 -1.76 22.95 17.04
N ALA A 115 -0.77 22.39 16.36
CA ALA A 115 -0.96 21.23 15.50
C ALA A 115 -1.05 19.94 16.33
N ARG A 116 -2.06 19.12 16.03
CA ARG A 116 -2.07 17.72 16.48
C ARG A 116 -1.36 16.83 15.48
N HIS A 117 -0.85 15.69 15.94
CA HIS A 117 -0.38 14.65 15.03
C HIS A 117 -1.57 14.08 14.25
N ALA A 118 -1.49 14.12 12.92
CA ALA A 118 -2.52 13.59 12.04
C ALA A 118 -2.57 12.06 12.10
N ASN A 119 -3.76 11.50 12.30
CA ASN A 119 -4.01 10.09 12.04
C ASN A 119 -4.77 9.98 10.71
N LEU A 120 -4.12 9.40 9.70
CA LEU A 120 -4.70 9.25 8.36
C LEU A 120 -6.10 8.63 8.39
N HIS A 121 -6.29 7.62 9.24
CA HIS A 121 -7.52 6.86 9.29
C HIS A 121 -8.72 7.73 9.71
N GLU A 122 -8.50 8.68 10.61
CA GLU A 122 -9.55 9.58 11.11
C GLU A 122 -10.10 10.47 10.00
N PHE A 123 -9.23 11.01 9.13
CA PHE A 123 -9.65 11.82 8.00
C PHE A 123 -10.54 11.05 7.02
N PHE A 124 -10.31 9.74 6.86
CA PHE A 124 -11.14 8.92 5.98
C PHE A 124 -12.49 8.55 6.57
N GLN A 125 -12.55 8.36 7.89
CA GLN A 125 -13.79 8.00 8.57
C GLN A 125 -14.70 9.21 8.78
N ARG A 126 -14.14 10.33 9.25
CA ARG A 126 -14.88 11.51 9.71
C ARG A 126 -14.26 12.80 9.17
N PRO A 127 -14.16 12.97 7.84
CA PRO A 127 -13.51 14.15 7.25
C PRO A 127 -14.19 15.45 7.68
N ALA A 128 -15.52 15.48 7.75
CA ALA A 128 -16.28 16.67 8.12
C ALA A 128 -15.94 17.22 9.51
N GLU A 129 -15.71 16.34 10.49
CA GLU A 129 -15.38 16.72 11.87
C GLU A 129 -13.97 17.30 11.99
N HIS A 130 -13.07 16.95 11.09
CA HIS A 130 -11.67 17.37 11.15
C HIS A 130 -11.37 18.60 10.29
N ARG A 131 -12.36 19.14 9.55
CA ARG A 131 -12.13 20.30 8.67
C ARG A 131 -11.74 21.52 9.48
N GLY A 132 -10.65 22.16 9.07
CA GLY A 132 -10.09 23.32 9.75
C GLY A 132 -9.32 22.97 11.04
N GLU A 133 -9.10 21.70 11.36
CA GLU A 133 -8.15 21.35 12.41
C GLU A 133 -6.70 21.58 11.93
N ILE A 134 -5.85 22.11 12.80
CA ILE A 134 -4.42 22.24 12.51
C ILE A 134 -3.75 20.90 12.78
N VAL A 135 -3.08 20.38 11.75
CA VAL A 135 -2.49 19.04 11.74
C VAL A 135 -1.03 19.11 11.34
N LEU A 136 -0.22 18.27 11.98
CA LEU A 136 1.19 18.05 11.67
C LEU A 136 1.35 16.68 11.01
N GLN A 137 1.98 16.66 9.84
CA GLN A 137 2.19 15.46 9.05
C GLN A 137 3.62 15.42 8.50
N SER A 138 4.36 14.35 8.77
CA SER A 138 5.62 14.07 8.09
C SER A 138 5.36 13.40 6.74
N MET A 139 6.00 13.87 5.68
CA MET A 139 5.85 13.36 4.31
C MET A 139 7.18 13.34 3.55
N VAL A 140 7.29 12.43 2.59
CA VAL A 140 8.34 12.44 1.56
C VAL A 140 7.77 13.06 0.31
N ILE A 141 8.36 14.16 -0.15
CA ILE A 141 7.89 14.92 -1.30
C ILE A 141 8.09 14.10 -2.58
N ARG A 142 7.06 14.00 -3.41
CA ARG A 142 7.05 13.22 -4.66
C ARG A 142 6.78 14.04 -5.90
N ARG A 143 6.02 15.12 -5.79
CA ARG A 143 5.69 16.01 -6.90
C ARG A 143 5.35 17.40 -6.37
N ILE A 144 5.69 18.42 -7.16
CA ILE A 144 5.34 19.81 -6.89
C ILE A 144 4.73 20.37 -8.17
N ASN A 145 3.53 20.93 -8.08
CA ASN A 145 2.93 21.73 -9.14
C ASN A 145 2.95 23.19 -8.71
N ARG A 146 3.42 24.08 -9.57
CA ARG A 146 3.44 25.53 -9.34
C ARG A 146 2.27 26.18 -10.07
N TYR A 147 1.55 27.04 -9.36
CA TYR A 147 0.46 27.84 -9.89
C TYR A 147 0.81 29.31 -9.73
N SER A 148 0.90 30.02 -10.85
CA SER A 148 1.00 31.48 -10.85
C SER A 148 -0.40 32.07 -10.94
N GLN A 149 -0.78 32.86 -9.94
CA GLN A 149 -2.02 33.61 -10.00
C GLN A 149 -1.70 35.01 -10.55
N SER A 150 -2.12 35.28 -11.79
CA SER A 150 -1.98 36.63 -12.32
C SER A 150 -2.89 37.58 -11.53
N SER A 151 -2.29 38.54 -10.83
CA SER A 151 -3.07 39.62 -10.25
C SER A 151 -3.52 40.53 -11.39
N LYS A 152 -4.82 40.80 -11.49
CA LYS A 152 -5.33 41.86 -12.37
C LYS A 152 -5.05 43.20 -11.69
N GLY A 153 -3.81 43.67 -11.75
CA GLY A 153 -3.45 44.95 -11.11
C GLY A 153 -1.97 45.30 -11.02
N GLY A 154 -1.07 44.46 -11.54
CA GLY A 154 0.38 44.71 -11.43
C GLY A 154 0.95 44.45 -10.03
N GLU A 155 0.14 43.91 -9.10
CA GLU A 155 0.64 43.34 -7.84
C GLU A 155 1.42 42.06 -8.16
N GLU A 156 2.53 41.83 -7.46
CA GLU A 156 3.37 40.65 -7.66
C GLU A 156 2.52 39.37 -7.66
N SER A 157 2.75 38.50 -8.66
CA SER A 157 2.05 37.23 -8.81
C SER A 157 2.26 36.40 -7.55
N LYS A 158 1.20 36.22 -6.76
CA LYS A 158 1.21 35.34 -5.61
C LYS A 158 1.28 33.91 -6.12
N GLU A 159 2.41 33.28 -5.89
CA GLU A 159 2.61 31.89 -6.25
C GLU A 159 1.95 30.98 -5.23
N LEU A 160 1.56 29.82 -5.71
CA LEU A 160 1.01 28.77 -4.88
C LEU A 160 1.54 27.45 -5.37
N TYR A 161 1.85 26.57 -4.44
CA TYR A 161 2.41 25.26 -4.74
C TYR A 161 1.46 24.18 -4.24
N GLU A 162 1.20 23.20 -5.09
CA GLU A 162 0.56 21.96 -4.71
C GLU A 162 1.63 20.87 -4.61
N VAL A 163 1.91 20.48 -3.37
CA VAL A 163 2.96 19.52 -3.04
C VAL A 163 2.31 18.19 -2.71
N TRP A 164 2.67 17.18 -3.50
CA TRP A 164 2.24 15.81 -3.31
C TRP A 164 3.35 15.03 -2.62
N GLY A 165 2.99 14.21 -1.64
CA GLY A 165 3.95 13.33 -1.01
C GLY A 165 3.31 12.18 -0.27
N THR A 166 4.15 11.25 0.19
CA THR A 166 3.72 10.05 0.90
C THR A 166 4.10 10.15 2.36
N ALA A 167 3.19 9.87 3.28
CA ALA A 167 3.54 9.81 4.70
C ALA A 167 4.24 8.50 5.04
N GLU A 168 5.33 8.58 5.81
CA GLU A 168 6.15 7.43 6.22
C GLU A 168 5.33 6.38 6.99
N GLN A 169 4.43 6.85 7.87
CA GLN A 169 3.55 5.99 8.67
C GLN A 169 2.55 5.19 7.84
N THR A 170 2.17 5.72 6.68
CA THR A 170 1.07 5.18 5.87
C THR A 170 1.55 4.26 4.74
N ARG A 171 2.88 4.09 4.61
CA ARG A 171 3.53 3.17 3.65
C ARG A 171 3.01 3.27 2.21
N GLY A 172 2.60 4.46 1.76
CA GLY A 172 2.25 4.69 0.34
C GLY A 172 0.99 5.51 0.08
N TRP A 173 0.25 5.93 1.12
CA TRP A 173 -0.86 6.87 0.92
C TRP A 173 -0.34 8.27 0.63
N PHE A 174 -0.98 8.93 -0.33
CA PHE A 174 -0.66 10.30 -0.71
C PHE A 174 -1.35 11.31 0.19
N TYR A 175 -0.67 12.43 0.37
CA TYR A 175 -1.17 13.67 0.92
C TYR A 175 -0.97 14.77 -0.12
N VAL A 176 -1.91 15.70 -0.14
CA VAL A 176 -1.85 16.91 -0.95
C VAL A 176 -1.67 18.10 -0.01
N ALA A 177 -0.63 18.87 -0.21
CA ALA A 177 -0.38 20.09 0.52
C ALA A 177 -0.52 21.29 -0.40
N ILE A 178 -1.32 22.26 0.00
CA ILE A 178 -1.40 23.56 -0.65
C ILE A 178 -0.57 24.52 0.19
N VAL A 179 0.54 25.00 -0.37
CA VAL A 179 1.50 25.83 0.36
C VAL A 179 1.75 27.15 -0.37
N PRO A 180 1.74 28.30 0.34
CA PRO A 180 1.97 29.60 -0.28
C PRO A 180 3.44 29.81 -0.66
N GLU A 181 4.36 29.17 0.06
CA GLU A 181 5.80 29.34 -0.06
C GLU A 181 6.47 27.98 0.11
N LEU A 182 7.50 27.71 -0.71
CA LEU A 182 8.38 26.57 -0.51
C LEU A 182 9.48 26.91 0.51
N PRO A 183 10.09 25.91 1.19
CA PRO A 183 11.19 26.15 2.12
C PRO A 183 12.34 26.92 1.47
N HIS A 184 12.81 28.01 2.10
CA HIS A 184 13.83 28.93 1.56
C HIS A 184 15.20 28.29 1.30
N SER A 185 15.47 27.11 1.85
CA SER A 185 16.77 26.46 1.75
C SER A 185 17.06 25.83 0.39
N VAL A 186 16.17 25.98 -0.59
CA VAL A 186 16.21 25.22 -1.84
C VAL A 186 16.08 26.15 -3.05
N ASN A 187 16.99 25.99 -4.02
CA ASN A 187 17.06 26.87 -5.20
C ASN A 187 16.13 26.44 -6.34
N GLY A 188 15.17 25.56 -6.08
CA GLY A 188 14.14 25.15 -7.04
C GLY A 188 13.40 23.88 -6.64
N ASP A 189 12.24 23.67 -7.27
CA ASP A 189 11.29 22.61 -6.95
C ASP A 189 11.89 21.19 -7.07
N GLN A 190 12.87 20.99 -7.95
CA GLN A 190 13.47 19.67 -8.22
C GLN A 190 14.31 19.14 -7.05
N GLU A 191 15.00 20.02 -6.32
CA GLU A 191 15.85 19.66 -5.19
C GLU A 191 15.03 19.18 -3.97
N LEU A 192 13.74 19.52 -3.92
CA LEU A 192 12.81 19.05 -2.89
C LEU A 192 12.34 17.61 -3.12
N LEU A 193 12.43 17.08 -4.34
CA LEU A 193 11.91 15.76 -4.65
C LEU A 193 12.68 14.67 -3.88
N GLY A 194 11.94 13.78 -3.22
CA GLY A 194 12.50 12.71 -2.38
C GLY A 194 12.94 13.17 -1.00
N LYS A 195 12.93 14.47 -0.69
CA LYS A 195 13.26 14.99 0.64
C LYS A 195 12.12 14.75 1.63
N ARG A 196 12.50 14.60 2.90
CA ARG A 196 11.57 14.52 4.03
C ARG A 196 11.21 15.94 4.45
N ALA A 197 9.92 16.17 4.62
CA ALA A 197 9.40 17.43 5.08
C ALA A 197 8.31 17.20 6.13
N GLU A 198 8.17 18.17 7.03
CA GLU A 198 7.00 18.31 7.86
C GLU A 198 6.05 19.30 7.18
N LEU A 199 4.78 18.93 7.15
CA LEU A 199 3.66 19.74 6.71
C LEU A 199 2.85 20.12 7.95
N VAL A 200 2.62 21.41 8.14
CA VAL A 200 1.74 21.91 9.19
C VAL A 200 0.68 22.83 8.59
N GLY A 201 -0.58 22.59 8.91
CA GLY A 201 -1.66 23.39 8.35
C GLY A 201 -3.04 22.86 8.67
N TYR A 202 -4.04 23.48 8.06
CA TYR A 202 -5.44 23.15 8.27
C TYR A 202 -5.85 21.98 7.36
N PHE A 203 -6.38 20.90 7.93
CA PHE A 203 -7.03 19.86 7.12
C PHE A 203 -8.25 20.47 6.41
N PHE A 204 -8.32 20.33 5.10
CA PHE A 204 -9.37 20.96 4.30
C PHE A 204 -10.44 19.96 3.86
N LYS A 205 -10.03 18.90 3.15
CA LYS A 205 -10.92 17.86 2.61
C LYS A 205 -10.15 16.60 2.21
N LEU A 206 -10.87 15.55 1.86
CA LEU A 206 -10.33 14.45 1.05
C LEU A 206 -10.43 14.85 -0.43
N GLN A 207 -9.29 15.05 -1.07
CA GLN A 207 -9.18 15.42 -2.47
C GLN A 207 -9.16 14.17 -3.36
N GLY A 208 -10.03 14.14 -4.37
CA GLY A 208 -10.02 13.11 -5.40
C GLY A 208 -8.92 13.36 -6.43
N PHE A 209 -8.31 12.30 -6.95
CA PHE A 209 -7.29 12.39 -8.00
C PHE A 209 -7.19 11.11 -8.83
N PHE A 210 -6.69 11.26 -10.06
CA PHE A 210 -6.30 10.12 -10.89
C PHE A 210 -4.80 9.88 -10.76
N SER A 211 -4.42 8.63 -10.51
CA SER A 211 -3.02 8.25 -10.66
C SER A 211 -2.64 8.40 -12.14
N GLY A 212 -1.37 8.72 -12.45
CA GLY A 212 -0.95 8.96 -13.84
C GLY A 212 -1.13 7.79 -14.81
N VAL A 213 -1.53 6.62 -14.31
CA VAL A 213 -1.79 5.39 -15.08
C VAL A 213 -3.30 5.11 -15.19
N ALA A 214 -4.13 5.77 -14.38
CA ALA A 214 -5.56 5.50 -14.33
C ALA A 214 -6.26 5.97 -15.61
N THR A 215 -7.12 5.10 -16.14
CA THR A 215 -8.04 5.47 -17.22
C THR A 215 -9.21 6.29 -16.66
N SER A 216 -9.86 7.11 -17.51
CA SER A 216 -11.04 7.90 -17.11
C SER A 216 -12.25 7.07 -16.64
N LYS A 217 -12.16 5.74 -16.74
CA LYS A 217 -13.18 4.79 -16.26
C LYS A 217 -12.93 4.29 -14.84
N GLU A 218 -11.73 4.49 -14.29
CA GLU A 218 -11.40 4.07 -12.94
C GLU A 218 -11.94 5.06 -11.90
N ASN A 219 -12.26 4.54 -10.72
CA ASN A 219 -12.67 5.40 -9.61
C ASN A 219 -11.47 6.27 -9.19
N PRO A 220 -11.68 7.59 -8.95
CA PRO A 220 -10.60 8.44 -8.48
C PRO A 220 -10.10 7.95 -7.12
N SER A 221 -8.77 7.95 -6.97
CA SER A 221 -8.12 7.78 -5.68
C SER A 221 -8.36 9.02 -4.82
N VAL A 222 -8.14 8.89 -3.51
CA VAL A 222 -8.43 9.96 -2.54
C VAL A 222 -7.24 10.18 -1.62
N ALA A 223 -6.94 11.44 -1.33
CA ALA A 223 -5.85 11.85 -0.46
C ALA A 223 -6.31 12.98 0.48
N PRO A 224 -5.87 13.01 1.75
CA PRO A 224 -6.05 14.19 2.59
C PRO A 224 -5.39 15.42 1.96
N MET A 225 -6.14 16.52 1.90
CA MET A 225 -5.64 17.82 1.48
C MET A 225 -5.50 18.74 2.69
N VAL A 226 -4.31 19.32 2.85
CA VAL A 226 -3.96 20.24 3.92
C VAL A 226 -3.52 21.57 3.32
N ILE A 227 -4.04 22.68 3.81
CA ILE A 227 -3.59 24.03 3.43
C ILE A 227 -2.67 24.52 4.52
N GLY A 228 -1.39 24.74 4.21
CA GLY A 228 -0.37 24.86 5.24
C GLY A 228 0.95 25.44 4.78
N ARG A 229 1.96 25.28 5.64
CA ARG A 229 3.36 25.55 5.35
C ARG A 229 4.11 24.23 5.29
N LEU A 230 5.30 24.25 4.71
CA LEU A 230 6.20 23.10 4.63
C LEU A 230 7.56 23.50 5.21
N GLU A 231 8.15 22.63 6.02
CA GLU A 231 9.52 22.79 6.50
C GLU A 231 10.31 21.50 6.21
N LEU A 232 11.52 21.63 5.67
CA LEU A 232 12.37 20.47 5.48
C LEU A 232 12.82 19.95 6.84
N THR A 233 12.57 18.67 7.10
CA THR A 233 13.18 18.01 8.23
C THR A 233 14.65 17.86 7.90
N ALA A 234 15.54 18.47 8.69
CA ALA A 234 16.96 18.19 8.59
C ALA A 234 17.12 16.68 8.51
N GLU A 235 17.77 16.19 7.45
CA GLU A 235 18.03 14.77 7.28
C GLU A 235 18.79 14.33 8.53
N THR A 236 18.06 13.78 9.50
CA THR A 236 18.66 13.15 10.66
C THR A 236 19.26 11.92 10.06
N SER A 237 20.53 12.06 9.63
CA SER A 237 21.31 11.16 8.78
C SER A 237 20.62 9.83 8.73
N ALA A 238 19.76 9.66 7.71
CA ALA A 238 18.78 8.59 7.65
C ALA A 238 19.48 7.37 8.21
N ILE A 239 19.05 6.87 9.38
CA ILE A 239 19.70 5.74 10.05
C ILE A 239 19.85 4.75 8.93
N SER A 240 21.07 4.62 8.41
CA SER A 240 21.30 3.77 7.28
C SER A 240 20.86 2.45 7.86
N SER A 241 19.73 1.93 7.39
CA SER A 241 19.36 0.57 7.68
C SER A 241 20.40 -0.23 6.89
N THR A 242 21.64 -0.23 7.40
CA THR A 242 22.63 -1.25 7.16
C THR A 242 21.80 -2.51 7.22
N PRO A 243 21.69 -3.23 6.08
CA PRO A 243 20.73 -4.31 5.94
C PRO A 243 20.88 -5.17 7.18
N SER A 244 19.88 -5.07 8.05
CA SER A 244 20.04 -5.47 9.44
C SER A 244 20.46 -6.92 9.43
N ASP A 245 21.47 -7.29 10.21
CA ASP A 245 22.20 -8.56 10.11
C ASP A 245 21.32 -9.80 9.90
N TRP A 246 20.06 -9.79 10.35
CA TRP A 246 19.07 -10.84 10.08
C TRP A 246 18.80 -11.11 8.58
N VAL A 247 18.91 -10.11 7.69
CA VAL A 247 18.75 -10.29 6.23
C VAL A 247 19.85 -11.23 5.70
N TRP A 248 21.09 -11.03 6.14
CA TRP A 248 22.22 -11.92 5.79
C TRP A 248 22.07 -13.31 6.41
N VAL A 249 21.50 -13.40 7.62
CA VAL A 249 21.15 -14.68 8.24
C VAL A 249 20.11 -15.42 7.41
N ILE A 250 19.05 -14.77 6.93
CA ILE A 250 18.04 -15.40 6.07
C ILE A 250 18.64 -15.85 4.74
N ILE A 251 19.45 -15.00 4.10
CA ILE A 251 20.12 -15.36 2.85
C ILE A 251 21.02 -16.59 3.06
N SER A 252 21.73 -16.65 4.19
CA SER A 252 22.59 -17.77 4.55
C SER A 252 21.80 -19.05 4.83
N ILE A 253 20.69 -18.97 5.57
CA ILE A 253 19.81 -20.11 5.83
C ILE A 253 19.19 -20.62 4.52
N GLY A 254 18.69 -19.72 3.67
CA GLY A 254 18.12 -20.07 2.37
C GLY A 254 19.15 -20.71 1.44
N GLY A 255 20.36 -20.16 1.37
CA GLY A 255 21.47 -20.69 0.57
C GLY A 255 21.91 -22.08 1.04
N CYS A 256 22.11 -22.27 2.35
CA CYS A 256 22.48 -23.58 2.92
C CYS A 256 21.39 -24.63 2.68
N SER A 257 20.12 -24.25 2.80
CA SER A 257 18.99 -25.18 2.57
C SER A 257 18.92 -25.62 1.10
N ALA A 258 19.13 -24.70 0.15
CA ALA A 258 19.16 -25.04 -1.28
C ALA A 258 20.32 -25.99 -1.62
N LEU A 259 21.52 -25.75 -1.08
CA LEU A 259 22.67 -26.63 -1.28
C LEU A 259 22.45 -28.02 -0.69
N ALA A 260 21.84 -28.12 0.50
CA ALA A 260 21.50 -29.39 1.12
C ALA A 260 20.52 -30.22 0.26
N LEU A 261 19.50 -29.57 -0.31
CA LEU A 261 18.56 -30.23 -1.22
C LEU A 261 19.22 -30.74 -2.51
N ILE A 262 20.14 -29.95 -3.08
CA ILE A 262 20.92 -30.37 -4.26
C ILE A 262 21.79 -31.58 -3.91
N TYR A 263 22.53 -31.53 -2.79
CA TYR A 263 23.37 -32.64 -2.34
C TYR A 263 22.56 -33.92 -2.10
N PHE A 264 21.40 -33.81 -1.43
CA PHE A 264 20.51 -34.94 -1.18
C PHE A 264 19.94 -35.53 -2.47
N HIS A 265 19.59 -34.69 -3.45
CA HIS A 265 19.13 -35.17 -4.76
C HIS A 265 20.20 -36.02 -5.47
N PHE A 266 21.47 -35.61 -5.42
CA PHE A 266 22.59 -36.37 -5.99
C PHE A 266 22.82 -37.70 -5.27
N LEU A 267 22.76 -37.73 -3.93
CA LEU A 267 22.86 -38.97 -3.16
C LEU A 267 21.75 -39.97 -3.51
N PHE A 268 20.51 -39.50 -3.65
CA PHE A 268 19.38 -40.37 -4.01
C PHE A 268 19.44 -40.86 -5.45
N ARG A 269 19.99 -40.07 -6.39
CA ARG A 269 20.26 -40.57 -7.75
C ARG A 269 21.33 -41.66 -7.74
N ALA A 270 22.45 -41.44 -7.06
CA ALA A 270 23.54 -42.41 -6.99
C ALA A 270 23.12 -43.74 -6.35
N SER A 271 22.21 -43.71 -5.37
CA SER A 271 21.69 -44.92 -4.72
C SER A 271 20.75 -45.75 -5.62
N ASN A 272 20.15 -45.17 -6.66
CA ASN A 272 19.18 -45.87 -7.51
C ASN A 272 19.80 -46.57 -8.72
N ASP A 273 21.07 -46.27 -9.05
CA ASP A 273 21.78 -46.91 -10.17
C ASP A 273 22.22 -48.36 -9.85
N GLY A 274 22.06 -48.81 -8.60
CA GLY A 274 22.44 -50.14 -8.15
C GLY A 274 21.36 -51.23 -8.28
N LYS A 275 20.14 -50.93 -8.76
CA LYS A 275 19.15 -52.01 -8.97
C LYS A 275 19.54 -52.81 -10.22
N PRO A 276 19.97 -54.08 -10.10
CA PRO A 276 20.27 -54.90 -11.26
C PRO A 276 19.02 -54.94 -12.13
N ARG A 277 19.12 -54.42 -13.35
CA ARG A 277 18.08 -54.57 -14.35
C ARG A 277 17.85 -56.08 -14.50
N LYS A 278 16.68 -56.56 -14.07
CA LYS A 278 16.30 -57.95 -14.33
C LYS A 278 16.46 -58.17 -15.84
N PRO A 279 17.25 -59.17 -16.27
CA PRO A 279 17.39 -59.47 -17.69
C PRO A 279 16.00 -59.65 -18.27
N ARG A 280 15.72 -58.91 -19.33
CA ARG A 280 14.42 -58.86 -19.99
C ARG A 280 14.22 -60.17 -20.75
N ILE A 281 13.85 -61.23 -20.04
CA ILE A 281 13.33 -62.48 -20.60
C ILE A 281 11.92 -62.16 -21.13
N ARG A 282 11.84 -61.43 -22.25
CA ARG A 282 10.56 -61.15 -22.94
C ARG A 282 10.57 -61.63 -24.39
N VAL A 283 11.75 -61.85 -24.97
CA VAL A 283 11.86 -62.29 -26.36
C VAL A 283 11.36 -63.73 -26.54
N GLU A 284 11.58 -64.63 -25.58
CA GLU A 284 11.12 -66.03 -25.72
C GLU A 284 9.60 -66.21 -25.60
N GLN A 285 8.92 -65.42 -24.76
CA GLN A 285 7.46 -65.50 -24.66
C GLN A 285 6.78 -64.96 -25.92
N ASP A 286 7.29 -63.86 -26.47
CA ASP A 286 6.74 -63.28 -27.71
C ASP A 286 6.99 -64.20 -28.92
N LEU A 287 8.11 -64.94 -28.94
CA LEU A 287 8.42 -65.94 -29.98
C LEU A 287 7.52 -67.18 -29.89
N ALA A 288 7.25 -67.67 -28.67
CA ALA A 288 6.35 -68.80 -28.46
C ALA A 288 4.91 -68.46 -28.90
N ILE A 289 4.42 -67.26 -28.57
CA ILE A 289 3.10 -66.78 -28.99
C ILE A 289 3.04 -66.63 -30.53
N TRP A 290 4.11 -66.16 -31.16
CA TRP A 290 4.16 -66.03 -32.62
C TRP A 290 4.19 -67.39 -33.34
N LEU A 291 4.98 -68.36 -32.86
CA LEU A 291 5.04 -69.71 -33.45
C LEU A 291 3.70 -70.44 -33.40
N ASP A 292 3.00 -70.35 -32.27
CA ASP A 292 1.68 -70.98 -32.10
C ASP A 292 0.64 -70.40 -33.09
N SER A 293 0.75 -69.10 -33.40
CA SER A 293 -0.13 -68.44 -34.37
C SER A 293 0.07 -68.93 -35.82
N GLN A 294 1.30 -69.30 -36.21
CA GLN A 294 1.60 -69.80 -37.55
C GLN A 294 1.10 -71.23 -37.77
N GLN A 295 1.19 -72.07 -36.73
CA GLN A 295 0.78 -73.46 -36.81
C GLN A 295 -0.74 -73.60 -36.95
N LYS A 296 -1.49 -72.73 -36.26
CA LYS A 296 -2.96 -72.66 -36.36
C LYS A 296 -3.45 -72.23 -37.75
N SER A 297 -2.72 -71.36 -38.45
CA SER A 297 -3.09 -70.95 -39.82
C SER A 297 -2.89 -72.04 -40.88
N GLN A 298 -2.06 -73.06 -40.63
CA GLN A 298 -1.86 -74.18 -41.57
C GLN A 298 -2.87 -75.32 -41.39
N SER A 299 -3.46 -75.50 -40.21
CA SER A 299 -4.45 -76.56 -39.96
C SER A 299 -5.83 -76.26 -40.54
N ASP A 300 -6.12 -75.00 -40.85
CA ASP A 300 -7.45 -74.52 -41.25
C ASP A 300 -7.61 -74.36 -42.77
N SER A 301 -6.70 -74.89 -43.59
CA SER A 301 -6.86 -74.93 -45.05
C SER A 301 -7.49 -76.25 -45.51
N PRO A 302 -8.70 -76.23 -46.10
CA PRO A 302 -9.41 -77.40 -46.61
C PRO A 302 -8.87 -77.95 -47.93
#